data_AF-A0A9D4JYX1-F1
#
_entry.id   AF-A0A9D4JYX1-F1
#
_cell.length_a   1.000
_cell.length_b   1.000
_cell.length_c   1.000
_cell.angle_alpha   90.00
_cell.angle_beta   90.00
_cell.angle_gamma   90.00
#
_symmetry.space_group_name_H-M   'P 1'
#
loop_
_entity.id
_entity.type
_entity.pdbx_description
1 polymer ?
#
loop_
_entity_poly.entity_id
_entity_poly.type
_entity_poly.pdbx_seq_one_letter_code
_entity_poly.pdbx_strand_id
1 'polypeptide(L)' 'MYDVIQQVWFNNRGWIASVSYMNVMNNLILRSNLPKGTDTTEYGIVAINHPMKMTKEQLNDEAL' A
#
# COMPACT_ATOMS: atom_id res chain seq x y z
N MET A 1 8.28 -11.46 -23.26
CA MET A 1 7.46 -11.31 -22.04
C MET A 1 7.68 -9.88 -21.60
N TYR A 2 6.70 -9.00 -21.75
CA TYR A 2 6.86 -7.60 -21.35
C TYR A 2 6.62 -7.51 -19.85
N ASP A 3 7.48 -6.78 -19.13
CA ASP A 3 7.18 -6.39 -17.76
C ASP A 3 5.89 -5.57 -17.75
N VAL A 4 4.86 -6.09 -17.09
CA VAL A 4 3.65 -5.32 -16.82
C VAL A 4 4.00 -4.33 -15.71
N ILE A 5 4.37 -3.11 -16.09
CA ILE A 5 4.58 -2.02 -15.13
C ILE A 5 3.20 -1.54 -14.70
N GLN A 6 2.79 -1.88 -13.47
CA GLN A 6 1.58 -1.30 -12.88
C GLN A 6 1.92 0.07 -12.28
N GLN A 7 1.28 1.11 -12.80
CA GLN A 7 1.43 2.48 -12.33
C GLN A 7 0.21 2.91 -11.54
N VAL A 8 0.42 3.54 -10.39
CA VAL A 8 -0.64 4.08 -9.55
C VAL A 8 -0.52 5.60 -9.53
N TRP A 9 -1.48 6.28 -10.15
CA TRP A 9 -1.62 7.73 -10.05
C TRP A 9 -2.43 8.08 -8.82
N PHE A 10 -1.92 9.00 -8.00
CA PHE A 10 -2.57 9.45 -6.78
C PHE A 10 -2.39 10.95 -6.58
N ASN A 11 -3.28 11.56 -5.80
CA ASN A 11 -3.19 12.95 -5.40
C ASN A 11 -2.32 13.06 -4.14
N ASN A 12 -1.21 13.80 -4.20
CA ASN A 12 -0.27 13.93 -3.08
C ASN A 12 -0.69 14.95 -2.00
N ARG A 13 -1.87 15.57 -2.09
CA ARG A 13 -2.35 16.52 -1.08
C ARG A 13 -2.64 15.86 0.28
N GLY A 14 -2.98 14.57 0.29
CA GLY A 14 -3.20 13.83 1.53
C GLY A 14 -1.93 13.13 1.99
N TRP A 15 -1.55 13.28 3.26
CA TRP A 15 -0.38 12.59 3.85
C TRP A 15 -0.40 11.10 3.52
N ILE A 16 -1.53 10.43 3.76
CA ILE A 16 -1.65 8.97 3.61
C ILE A 16 -1.96 8.54 2.17
N ALA A 17 -2.04 9.47 1.21
CA ALA A 17 -2.58 9.17 -0.12
C ALA A 17 -1.76 8.10 -0.85
N SER A 18 -0.43 8.24 -0.93
CA SER A 18 0.43 7.26 -1.62
C SER A 18 0.19 5.83 -1.12
N VAL A 19 0.21 5.63 0.20
CA VAL A 19 0.05 4.31 0.81
C VAL A 19 -1.38 3.76 0.69
N SER A 20 -2.40 4.62 0.79
CA SER A 20 -3.81 4.20 0.61
C SER A 20 -4.09 3.71 -0.81
N TYR A 21 -3.65 4.46 -1.82
CA TYR A 21 -3.85 4.07 -3.22
C TYR A 21 -3.09 2.79 -3.57
N MET A 22 -1.87 2.62 -3.03
CA MET A 22 -1.11 1.39 -3.21
C MET A 22 -1.83 0.18 -2.59
N ASN A 23 -2.41 0.32 -1.39
CA ASN A 23 -3.18 -0.77 -0.78
C ASN A 23 -4.43 -1.14 -1.60
N VAL A 24 -5.11 -0.16 -2.19
CA VAL A 24 -6.24 -0.42 -3.11
C VAL A 24 -5.78 -1.23 -4.33
N MET A 25 -4.64 -0.87 -4.93
CA MET A 25 -4.11 -1.60 -6.08
C MET A 25 -3.74 -3.04 -5.72
N ASN A 26 -3.10 -3.25 -4.58
CA ASN A 26 -2.75 -4.60 -4.12
C ASN A 26 -3.99 -5.46 -3.84
N ASN A 27 -5.04 -4.89 -3.27
CA ASN A 27 -6.33 -5.58 -3.09
C ASN A 27 -7.00 -5.90 -4.43
N LEU A 28 -6.88 -5.02 -5.43
CA LEU A 28 -7.38 -5.28 -6.79
C LEU A 28 -6.64 -6.47 -7.40
N ILE A 29 -5.30 -6.49 -7.36
CA ILE A 29 -4.49 -7.61 -7.84
C ILE A 29 -4.87 -8.90 -7.12
N LEU A 30 -4.99 -8.88 -5.79
CA LEU A 30 -5.42 -10.05 -4.99
C LEU A 30 -6.76 -10.60 -5.51
N ARG A 31 -7.78 -9.75 -5.59
CA ARG A 31 -9.15 -10.17 -5.96
C ARG A 31 -9.25 -10.60 -7.42
N SER A 32 -8.45 -10.01 -8.32
CA SER A 32 -8.40 -10.42 -9.72
C SER A 32 -7.76 -11.80 -9.94
N ASN A 33 -6.96 -12.29 -8.99
CA ASN A 33 -6.28 -13.59 -9.09
C ASN A 33 -6.97 -14.69 -8.27
N LEU A 34 -8.12 -14.43 -7.64
CA LEU A 34 -8.85 -15.45 -6.91
C LEU A 34 -9.46 -16.50 -7.86
N PRO A 35 -9.58 -17.78 -7.43
CA PRO A 35 -10.28 -18.80 -8.20
C PRO A 35 -11.73 -18.40 -8.54
N LYS A 36 -12.24 -18.92 -9.67
CA LYS A 36 -13.64 -18.71 -10.04
C LYS A 36 -14.56 -19.32 -8.97
N GLY A 37 -15.59 -18.57 -8.60
CA GLY A 37 -16.57 -18.99 -7.58
C GLY A 37 -16.17 -18.64 -6.15
N THR A 38 -14.98 -18.06 -5.92
CA THR A 38 -14.59 -17.50 -4.62
C THR A 38 -15.36 -16.21 -4.36
N ASP A 39 -15.89 -16.06 -3.13
CA ASP A 39 -16.44 -14.78 -2.68
C ASP A 39 -15.30 -13.79 -2.41
N THR A 40 -15.15 -12.79 -3.28
CA THR A 40 -14.09 -11.78 -3.17
C THR A 40 -14.20 -10.90 -1.93
N THR A 41 -15.36 -10.85 -1.27
CA THR A 41 -15.61 -10.00 -0.10
C THR A 41 -14.94 -10.53 1.16
N GLU A 42 -14.66 -11.84 1.21
CA GLU A 42 -13.95 -12.51 2.31
C GLU A 42 -12.43 -12.24 2.29
N TYR A 43 -11.92 -11.67 1.20
CA TYR A 43 -10.48 -11.46 0.99
C TYR A 43 -10.15 -9.98 0.91
N GLY A 44 -9.20 -9.56 1.74
CA GLY A 44 -8.67 -8.21 1.71
C GLY A 44 -7.41 -8.05 2.54
N ILE A 45 -6.60 -7.05 2.17
CA ILE A 45 -5.40 -6.63 2.88
C ILE A 45 -5.68 -5.26 3.49
N VAL A 46 -5.44 -5.14 4.79
CA VAL A 46 -5.50 -3.85 5.51
C VAL A 46 -4.08 -3.48 5.91
N ALA A 47 -3.62 -2.32 5.44
CA ALA A 47 -2.35 -1.74 5.83
C ALA A 47 -2.58 -0.66 6.91
N ILE A 48 -1.89 -0.80 8.04
CA ILE A 48 -1.92 0.16 9.15
C ILE A 48 -0.50 0.68 9.32
N ASN A 49 -0.30 2.00 9.24
CA ASN A 49 0.98 2.58 9.58
C ASN A 49 1.08 2.71 11.11
N HIS A 50 2.13 2.14 11.69
CA HIS A 50 2.44 2.31 13.10
C HIS A 50 3.78 3.04 13.22
N PRO A 51 3.79 4.34 13.53
CA PRO A 51 5.02 5.09 13.71
C PRO A 51 5.90 4.43 14.78
N MET A 52 7.21 4.34 14.51
CA MET A 52 8.16 3.90 15.52
C MET A 52 8.42 5.03 16.50
N LYS A 53 8.59 4.69 17.78
CA LYS A 53 9.14 5.64 18.75
C LYS A 53 10.64 5.73 18.51
N MET A 54 11.11 6.94 18.25
CA MET A 54 12.52 7.21 17.96
C MET A 54 13.14 8.01 19.11
N THR A 55 14.41 7.76 19.40
CA THR A 55 15.19 8.65 20.27
C THR A 55 15.57 9.93 19.51
N LYS A 56 16.07 10.95 20.22
CA LYS A 56 16.48 12.21 19.59
C LYS A 56 17.63 12.00 18.60
N GLU A 57 18.54 11.10 18.94
CA GLU A 57 19.69 10.75 18.09
C GLU A 57 19.21 10.12 16.78
N GLN A 58 18.26 9.17 16.85
CA GLN A 58 17.70 8.52 15.67
C GLN A 58 16.93 9.49 14.76
N LEU A 59 16.22 10.46 15.34
CA LEU A 59 15.53 11.51 14.55
C LEU A 59 16.53 12.44 13.85
N ASN A 60 17.66 12.73 14.48
CA ASN A 60 18.71 13.52 13.85
C ASN A 60 19.37 12.77 12.69
N ASP A 61 19.56 11.45 12.82
CA ASP A 61 20.14 10.62 11.76
C ASP A 61 19.22 10.49 10.54
N GLU A 62 17.89 10.44 10.71
CA GLU A 62 16.92 10.41 9.60
C GLU A 62 16.76 11.76 8.88
N ALA A 63 17.07 12.87 9.55
CA ALA A 63 16.92 14.22 9.01
C ALA A 63 18.12 14.70 8.18
N LEU A 64 19.24 13.96 8.20
CA LEU A 64 20.49 14.24 7.49
C LEU A 64 20.55 13.52 6.13
#